data_AF-A0AAD4GZF5-F1
#
_entry.id   AF-A0AAD4GZF5-F1
#
_cell.length_a   1.000
_cell.length_b   1.000
_cell.length_c   1.000
_cell.angle_alpha   90.00
_cell.angle_beta   90.00
_cell.angle_gamma   90.00
#
_symmetry.space_group_name_H-M   'P 1'
#
loop_
_entity.id
_entity.type
_entity.pdbx_description
1 polymer ?
#
loop_
_entity_poly.entity_id
_entity_poly.type
_entity_poly.pdbx_seq_one_letter_code
_entity_poly.pdbx_strand_id
1 'polypeptide(L)'
;MPRRNLRAHAIRPKIYFSMPCLRTCTKEYTLDMAQPVPFSVDCLLDATASVLCHQCSARKSLCSPASAGMLGNAKELSVAIETCRTVFFVRVQGTLDENKENDVDMDPAVLEPVSAAILGLVKAFDNAEMAHRKEHRLTDSKKTKAAALREYHDHLNVRRGLPNSTPLLRLLPGDEGYVAWLAAKMNFEQRIAAVLRDYFEGADATTLSYDFDNGLDLSLGWDFLDEL
;
A
#
# COMPACT_ATOMS: atom_id res chain seq x y z
N MET A 1 30.21 2.25 13.46
CA MET A 1 29.22 1.16 13.46
C MET A 1 29.84 -0.04 12.79
N PRO A 2 29.66 -1.27 13.30
CA PRO A 2 30.11 -2.47 12.59
C PRO A 2 29.55 -2.45 11.16
N ARG A 3 30.39 -2.74 10.16
CA ARG A 3 29.91 -2.92 8.78
C ARG A 3 28.96 -4.11 8.78
N ARG A 4 27.70 -3.88 8.43
CA ARG A 4 26.71 -4.95 8.26
C ARG A 4 27.13 -5.82 7.08
N ASN A 5 27.01 -7.14 7.19
CA ASN A 5 27.20 -8.02 6.05
C ASN A 5 26.03 -7.83 5.09
N LEU A 6 26.33 -7.40 3.86
CA LEU A 6 25.33 -7.15 2.84
C LEU A 6 25.04 -8.45 2.07
N ARG A 7 23.79 -8.59 1.63
CA ARG A 7 23.35 -9.60 0.68
C ARG A 7 23.83 -9.23 -0.72
N ALA A 8 24.00 -10.23 -1.58
CA ALA A 8 24.21 -9.99 -3.01
C ALA A 8 23.01 -9.27 -3.65
N HIS A 9 21.80 -9.60 -3.20
CA HIS A 9 20.56 -8.98 -3.67
C HIS A 9 19.73 -8.49 -2.49
N ALA A 10 19.37 -7.21 -2.55
CA ALA A 10 18.50 -6.60 -1.57
C ALA A 10 17.04 -6.96 -1.86
N ILE A 11 16.25 -7.18 -0.81
CA ILE A 11 14.84 -7.60 -0.92
C ILE A 11 13.94 -6.42 -0.54
N ARG A 12 12.96 -6.10 -1.39
CA ARG A 12 11.86 -5.17 -1.08
C ARG A 12 10.62 -5.99 -0.68
N PRO A 13 10.27 -6.09 0.62
CA PRO A 13 9.10 -6.85 1.03
C PRO A 13 7.84 -6.10 0.61
N LYS A 14 6.98 -6.77 -0.16
CA LYS A 14 5.69 -6.19 -0.57
C LYS A 14 4.73 -6.03 0.61
N ILE A 15 4.66 -7.00 1.52
CA ILE A 15 3.69 -7.03 2.63
C ILE A 15 4.36 -6.72 3.98
N TYR A 16 5.56 -7.27 4.20
CA TYR A 16 6.31 -7.12 5.46
C TYR A 16 7.20 -5.87 5.48
N PHE A 17 6.77 -4.77 4.84
CA PHE A 17 7.46 -3.50 4.99
C PHE A 17 7.33 -2.97 6.42
N SER A 18 8.33 -2.21 6.85
CA SER A 18 8.36 -1.60 8.19
C SER A 18 7.42 -0.39 8.26
N MET A 19 6.61 -0.30 9.32
CA MET A 19 5.75 0.87 9.56
C MET A 19 6.55 2.18 9.68
N PRO A 20 7.72 2.22 10.36
CA PRO A 20 8.63 3.37 10.27
C PRO A 20 9.03 3.79 8.84
N CYS A 21 9.27 2.83 7.93
CA CYS A 21 9.59 3.14 6.54
C CYS A 21 8.36 3.67 5.81
N LEU A 22 7.18 3.06 6.01
CA LEU A 22 5.91 3.58 5.47
C LEU A 22 5.73 5.04 5.86
N ARG A 23 5.75 5.36 7.16
CA ARG A 23 5.59 6.72 7.68
C ARG A 23 6.61 7.71 7.12
N THR A 24 7.83 7.25 6.92
CA THR A 24 8.90 8.04 6.31
C THR A 24 8.57 8.38 4.86
N CYS A 25 8.28 7.36 4.05
CA CYS A 25 7.89 7.54 2.66
C CYS A 25 6.63 8.42 2.56
N THR A 26 5.63 8.22 3.41
CA THR A 26 4.42 9.07 3.47
C THR A 26 4.73 10.54 3.75
N LYS A 27 5.71 10.82 4.62
CA LYS A 27 6.11 12.19 4.98
C LYS A 27 6.95 12.84 3.89
N GLU A 28 7.84 12.08 3.27
CA GLU A 28 8.82 12.56 2.29
C GLU A 28 8.28 12.53 0.85
N TYR A 29 7.13 11.88 0.61
CA TYR A 29 6.54 11.78 -0.72
C TYR A 29 6.01 13.13 -1.21
N THR A 30 6.58 13.57 -2.32
CA THR A 30 6.11 14.70 -3.14
C THR A 30 6.11 14.23 -4.58
N LEU A 31 5.00 14.47 -5.30
CA LEU A 31 4.96 14.21 -6.73
C LEU A 31 5.72 15.34 -7.44
N ASP A 32 6.82 14.98 -8.11
CA ASP A 32 7.54 15.88 -9.02
C ASP A 32 7.02 15.64 -10.44
N MET A 33 6.36 16.65 -11.02
CA MET A 33 5.79 16.53 -12.37
C MET A 33 6.86 16.49 -13.46
N ALA A 34 8.09 16.91 -13.19
CA ALA A 34 9.18 16.76 -14.15
C ALA A 34 9.68 15.31 -14.24
N GLN A 35 9.55 14.54 -13.15
CA GLN A 35 9.91 13.13 -13.07
C GLN A 35 8.92 12.41 -12.15
N PRO A 36 7.70 12.11 -12.64
CA PRO A 36 6.67 11.52 -11.81
C PRO A 36 7.10 10.12 -11.37
N VAL A 37 7.26 9.93 -10.06
CA VAL A 37 7.57 8.63 -9.46
C VAL A 37 6.36 8.16 -8.64
N PRO A 38 5.91 6.90 -8.82
CA PRO A 38 4.83 6.36 -8.03
C PRO A 38 5.23 6.28 -6.56
N PHE A 39 4.25 6.46 -5.66
CA PHE A 39 4.46 6.19 -4.24
C PHE A 39 5.01 4.77 -4.06
N SER A 40 6.05 4.62 -3.24
CA SER A 40 6.58 3.31 -2.89
C SER A 40 7.11 3.30 -1.46
N VAL A 41 6.95 2.16 -0.78
CA VAL A 41 7.54 1.95 0.54
C VAL A 41 8.96 1.47 0.35
N ASP A 42 9.94 2.36 0.54
CA ASP A 42 11.36 2.07 0.34
C ASP A 42 11.98 1.27 1.51
N CYS A 43 11.31 0.20 1.92
CA CYS A 43 11.81 -0.74 2.91
C CYS A 43 12.75 -1.76 2.25
N LEU A 44 14.06 -1.60 2.41
CA LEU A 44 15.05 -2.47 1.76
C LEU A 44 15.76 -3.39 2.75
N LEU A 45 15.56 -4.71 2.63
CA LEU A 45 16.28 -5.72 3.42
C LEU A 45 17.58 -6.09 2.70
N ASP A 46 18.66 -5.40 3.04
CA ASP A 46 19.97 -5.53 2.39
C ASP A 46 20.99 -6.37 3.16
N ALA A 47 20.71 -6.71 4.42
CA ALA A 47 21.67 -7.37 5.31
C ALA A 47 21.37 -8.86 5.50
N THR A 48 22.40 -9.71 5.55
CA THR A 48 22.26 -11.17 5.60
C THR A 48 21.64 -11.66 6.91
N ALA A 49 22.06 -11.10 8.04
CA ALA A 49 21.65 -11.54 9.38
C ALA A 49 20.83 -10.50 10.17
N SER A 50 20.60 -9.31 9.60
CA SER A 50 19.85 -8.26 10.30
C SER A 50 18.36 -8.38 10.02
N VAL A 51 17.55 -8.25 11.07
CA VAL A 51 16.09 -8.07 10.97
C VAL A 51 15.74 -6.64 10.56
N LEU A 52 16.66 -5.68 10.75
CA LEU A 52 16.45 -4.29 10.36
C LEU A 52 16.67 -4.09 8.86
N CYS A 53 15.74 -3.37 8.21
CA CYS A 53 15.94 -2.83 6.88
C CYS A 53 16.99 -1.70 6.86
N HIS A 54 17.37 -1.29 5.65
CA HIS A 54 18.38 -0.28 5.40
C HIS A 54 18.09 1.04 6.12
N GLN A 55 16.88 1.57 5.94
CA GLN A 55 16.45 2.83 6.54
C GLN A 55 16.38 2.72 8.08
N CYS A 56 15.76 1.66 8.61
CA CYS A 56 15.66 1.47 10.06
C CYS A 56 17.03 1.35 10.72
N SER A 57 17.97 0.62 10.09
CA SER A 57 19.36 0.50 10.54
C SER A 57 20.07 1.86 10.54
N ALA A 58 19.96 2.63 9.45
CA ALA A 58 20.55 3.97 9.37
C ALA A 58 20.03 4.91 10.46
N ARG A 59 18.73 4.82 10.77
CA ARG A 59 18.03 5.64 11.78
C ARG A 59 18.15 5.09 13.21
N LYS A 60 18.86 3.97 13.42
CA LYS A 60 18.92 3.26 14.73
C LYS A 60 17.54 3.00 15.35
N SER A 61 16.56 2.69 14.50
CA SER A 61 15.16 2.50 14.91
C SER A 61 14.75 1.03 14.83
N LEU A 62 13.69 0.66 15.54
CA LEU A 62 13.09 -0.66 15.42
C LEU A 62 12.47 -0.83 14.03
N CYS A 63 12.71 -1.99 13.41
CA CYS A 63 12.07 -2.37 12.17
C CYS A 63 10.87 -3.26 12.53
N SER A 64 9.67 -2.69 12.55
CA SER A 64 8.45 -3.41 12.91
C SER A 64 7.46 -3.37 11.76
N PRO A 65 7.04 -4.53 11.20
CA PRO A 65 5.99 -4.57 10.20
C PRO A 65 4.64 -4.22 10.83
N ALA A 66 3.61 -4.11 9.99
CA ALA A 66 2.22 -4.05 10.46
C ALA A 66 1.92 -5.20 11.44
N SER A 67 1.03 -4.93 12.39
CA SER A 67 0.56 -5.90 13.36
C SER A 67 0.02 -7.16 12.67
N ALA A 68 0.31 -8.34 13.23
CA ALA A 68 -0.02 -9.62 12.58
C ALA A 68 -1.52 -9.78 12.20
N GLY A 69 -2.42 -9.18 12.98
CA GLY A 69 -3.87 -9.12 12.73
C GLY A 69 -4.29 -8.22 11.56
N MET A 70 -3.35 -7.48 10.96
CA MET A 70 -3.58 -6.54 9.86
C MET A 70 -2.71 -6.82 8.63
N LEU A 71 -2.00 -7.94 8.58
CA LEU A 71 -1.14 -8.26 7.43
C LEU A 71 -1.94 -8.45 6.13
N GLY A 72 -3.20 -8.84 6.22
CA GLY A 72 -4.12 -8.86 5.11
C GLY A 72 -4.39 -7.45 4.58
N ASN A 73 -4.68 -6.49 5.47
CA ASN A 73 -4.84 -5.09 5.07
C ASN A 73 -3.53 -4.47 4.53
N ALA A 74 -2.38 -4.88 5.06
CA ALA A 74 -1.08 -4.49 4.49
C ALA A 74 -0.93 -5.02 3.05
N LYS A 75 -1.34 -6.26 2.78
CA LYS A 75 -1.37 -6.82 1.42
C LYS A 75 -2.32 -6.04 0.51
N GLU A 76 -3.51 -5.69 1.00
CA GLU A 76 -4.49 -4.85 0.27
C GLU A 76 -3.85 -3.51 -0.15
N LEU A 77 -3.21 -2.81 0.78
CA LEU A 77 -2.48 -1.57 0.49
C LEU A 77 -1.38 -1.79 -0.57
N SER A 78 -0.60 -2.86 -0.45
CA SER A 78 0.48 -3.15 -1.40
C SER A 78 -0.03 -3.42 -2.81
N VAL A 79 -1.19 -4.08 -2.93
CA VAL A 79 -1.85 -4.28 -4.23
C VAL A 79 -2.26 -2.93 -4.80
N ALA A 80 -2.93 -2.06 -4.03
CA ALA A 80 -3.33 -0.74 -4.50
C ALA A 80 -2.13 0.12 -4.97
N ILE A 81 -1.01 0.10 -4.22
CA ILE A 81 0.23 0.80 -4.61
C ILE A 81 0.77 0.25 -5.93
N GLU A 82 0.84 -1.08 -6.08
CA GLU A 82 1.37 -1.72 -7.28
C GLU A 82 0.45 -1.51 -8.49
N THR A 83 -0.86 -1.57 -8.31
CA THR A 83 -1.82 -1.26 -9.37
C THR A 83 -1.67 0.18 -9.82
N CYS A 84 -1.58 1.15 -8.90
CA CYS A 84 -1.34 2.54 -9.28
C CYS A 84 -0.05 2.68 -10.10
N ARG A 85 1.04 2.05 -9.64
CA ARG A 85 2.33 2.04 -10.34
C ARG A 85 2.21 1.48 -11.77
N THR A 86 1.53 0.35 -11.93
CA THR A 86 1.45 -0.38 -13.20
C THR A 86 0.41 0.17 -14.17
N VAL A 87 -0.58 0.93 -13.68
CA VAL A 87 -1.61 1.52 -14.53
C VAL A 87 -1.28 2.96 -14.89
N PHE A 88 -0.81 3.77 -13.94
CA PHE A 88 -0.66 5.22 -14.13
C PHE A 88 0.79 5.68 -14.29
N PHE A 89 1.78 4.88 -13.89
CA PHE A 89 3.20 5.29 -13.92
C PHE A 89 4.05 4.40 -14.84
N VAL A 90 3.42 3.77 -15.83
CA VAL A 90 4.15 3.05 -16.88
C VAL A 90 4.62 4.06 -17.92
N ARG A 91 5.92 4.12 -18.12
CA ARG A 91 6.49 4.71 -19.34
C ARG A 91 6.21 3.76 -20.48
N VAL A 92 5.29 4.16 -21.36
CA VAL A 92 5.12 3.45 -22.62
C VAL A 92 6.33 3.82 -23.48
N GLN A 93 7.30 2.91 -23.56
CA GLN A 93 8.31 2.99 -24.62
C GLN A 93 7.57 2.84 -25.95
N GLY A 94 7.38 3.95 -26.65
CA GLY A 94 6.76 3.96 -27.96
C GLY A 94 7.54 3.06 -28.91
N THR A 95 6.87 2.06 -29.50
CA THR A 95 7.41 1.21 -30.56
C THR A 95 7.13 1.77 -31.96
N LEU A 96 7.02 3.10 -32.09
CA LEU A 96 6.79 3.75 -33.37
C LEU A 96 7.90 4.79 -33.59
N ASP A 97 8.83 4.43 -34.47
CA ASP A 97 10.09 5.08 -34.83
C ASP A 97 11.26 4.94 -33.84
N GLU A 98 12.26 4.16 -34.23
CA GLU A 98 13.60 4.05 -33.61
C GLU A 98 14.36 5.40 -33.51
N ASN A 99 13.77 6.49 -34.01
CA ASN A 99 14.36 7.82 -34.04
C ASN A 99 13.65 8.85 -33.13
N LYS A 100 12.60 8.47 -32.39
CA LYS A 100 11.97 9.33 -31.38
C LYS A 100 11.53 8.51 -30.17
N GLU A 101 12.35 8.52 -29.12
CA GLU A 101 11.89 8.19 -27.75
C GLU A 101 10.83 9.22 -27.35
N ASN A 102 9.59 8.99 -27.73
CA ASN A 102 8.46 9.64 -27.10
C ASN A 102 8.04 8.73 -25.94
N ASP A 103 8.69 8.90 -24.79
CA ASP A 103 8.11 8.49 -23.50
C ASP A 103 6.79 9.27 -23.38
N VAL A 104 5.65 8.60 -23.58
CA VAL A 104 4.35 9.22 -23.31
C VAL A 104 4.16 9.20 -21.81
N ASP A 105 4.48 10.32 -21.17
CA ASP A 105 4.15 10.53 -19.76
C ASP A 105 2.62 10.67 -19.62
N MET A 106 2.07 10.02 -18.60
CA MET A 106 0.65 10.17 -18.26
C MET A 106 0.34 11.62 -17.88
N ASP A 107 -0.86 12.07 -18.25
CA ASP A 107 -1.28 13.46 -18.06
C ASP A 107 -1.19 13.87 -16.58
N PRO A 108 -0.57 15.02 -16.25
CA PRO A 108 -0.63 15.64 -14.93
C PRO A 108 -2.02 15.63 -14.27
N ALA A 109 -3.07 15.87 -15.06
CA ALA A 109 -4.46 15.86 -14.60
C ALA A 109 -4.92 14.50 -14.04
N VAL A 110 -4.26 13.41 -14.43
CA VAL A 110 -4.47 12.06 -13.88
C VAL A 110 -3.51 11.78 -12.73
N LEU A 111 -2.22 12.09 -12.92
CA LEU A 111 -1.17 11.72 -11.97
C LEU A 111 -1.31 12.40 -10.62
N GLU A 112 -1.66 13.69 -10.59
CA GLU A 112 -1.80 14.44 -9.34
C GLU A 112 -2.94 13.87 -8.46
N PRO A 113 -4.19 13.70 -8.97
CA PRO A 113 -5.26 13.10 -8.18
C PRO A 113 -5.01 11.65 -7.77
N VAL A 114 -4.43 10.83 -8.64
CA VAL A 114 -4.07 9.43 -8.31
C VAL A 114 -3.04 9.39 -7.18
N SER A 115 -2.01 10.24 -7.25
CA SER A 115 -0.98 10.37 -6.22
C SER A 115 -1.56 10.85 -4.88
N ALA A 116 -2.49 11.80 -4.93
CA ALA A 116 -3.20 12.26 -3.74
C ALA A 116 -4.08 11.15 -3.13
N ALA A 117 -4.78 10.38 -3.97
CA ALA A 117 -5.61 9.27 -3.53
C ALA A 117 -4.81 8.16 -2.85
N ILE A 118 -3.68 7.73 -3.44
CA ILE A 118 -2.83 6.70 -2.83
C ILE A 118 -2.21 7.19 -1.52
N LEU A 119 -1.81 8.46 -1.44
CA LEU A 119 -1.28 9.05 -0.20
C LEU A 119 -2.34 9.11 0.90
N GLY A 120 -3.60 9.40 0.53
CA GLY A 120 -4.75 9.33 1.43
C GLY A 120 -4.97 7.92 1.98
N LEU A 121 -4.95 6.92 1.11
CA LEU A 121 -5.09 5.50 1.48
C LEU A 121 -3.97 5.04 2.42
N VAL A 122 -2.72 5.38 2.12
CA VAL A 122 -1.55 5.06 2.95
C VAL A 122 -1.67 5.67 4.36
N LYS A 123 -2.09 6.94 4.47
CA LYS A 123 -2.30 7.60 5.76
C LYS A 123 -3.42 6.92 6.56
N ALA A 124 -4.51 6.54 5.90
CA ALA A 124 -5.60 5.82 6.54
C ALA A 124 -5.17 4.44 7.04
N PHE A 125 -4.35 3.71 6.28
CA PHE A 125 -3.75 2.46 6.72
C PHE A 125 -2.90 2.64 7.99
N ASP A 126 -2.01 3.64 8.02
CA ASP A 126 -1.18 3.91 9.20
C ASP A 126 -2.03 4.24 10.44
N ASN A 127 -3.10 5.03 10.27
CA ASN A 127 -4.04 5.34 11.34
C ASN A 127 -4.77 4.09 11.86
N ALA A 128 -5.28 3.24 10.97
CA ALA A 128 -5.92 1.98 11.35
C ALA A 128 -4.93 1.05 12.07
N GLU A 129 -3.68 0.97 11.60
CA GLU A 129 -2.62 0.19 12.23
C GLU A 129 -2.27 0.67 13.64
N MET A 130 -2.19 1.99 13.83
CA MET A 130 -1.99 2.59 15.14
C MET A 130 -3.17 2.32 16.08
N ALA A 131 -4.41 2.36 15.58
CA ALA A 131 -5.61 2.11 16.35
C ALA A 131 -5.68 0.65 16.83
N HIS A 132 -5.45 -0.31 15.93
CA HIS A 132 -5.33 -1.74 16.25
C HIS A 132 -4.22 -2.03 17.27
N ARG A 133 -3.04 -1.42 17.08
CA ARG A 133 -1.94 -1.57 18.06
C ARG A 133 -2.33 -1.06 19.45
N LYS A 134 -3.09 0.03 19.52
CA LYS A 134 -3.53 0.64 20.77
C LYS A 134 -4.56 -0.25 21.46
N GLU A 135 -5.53 -0.78 20.71
CA GLU A 135 -6.53 -1.74 21.21
C GLU A 135 -5.86 -2.93 21.90
N HIS A 136 -4.86 -3.53 21.25
CA HIS A 136 -4.12 -4.68 21.78
C HIS A 136 -2.89 -4.31 22.63
N ARG A 137 -2.76 -3.03 23.04
CA ARG A 137 -1.69 -2.57 23.94
C ARG A 137 -0.27 -2.91 23.46
N LEU A 138 -0.06 -2.99 22.14
CA LEU A 138 1.23 -3.35 21.52
C LEU A 138 2.25 -2.20 21.58
N THR A 139 1.76 -0.99 21.83
CA THR A 139 2.53 0.25 22.04
C THR A 139 2.88 0.53 23.50
N ASP A 140 2.39 -0.28 24.44
CA ASP A 140 2.60 -0.05 25.86
C ASP A 140 4.06 -0.28 26.31
N SER A 141 4.34 0.15 27.55
CA SER A 141 5.64 -0.06 28.21
C SER A 141 6.06 -1.53 28.26
N LYS A 142 7.37 -1.79 28.38
CA LYS A 142 7.94 -3.16 28.40
C LYS A 142 7.30 -4.08 29.46
N LYS A 143 6.91 -3.54 30.63
CA LYS A 143 6.38 -4.33 31.76
C LYS A 143 5.00 -4.91 31.46
N THR A 144 4.13 -4.14 30.81
CA THR A 144 2.75 -4.56 30.46
C THR A 144 2.70 -5.31 29.13
N LYS A 145 3.68 -5.06 28.25
CA LYS A 145 3.75 -5.64 26.91
C LYS A 145 3.81 -7.17 26.88
N ALA A 146 4.46 -7.83 27.85
CA ALA A 146 4.56 -9.29 27.84
C ALA A 146 3.20 -10.00 28.03
N ALA A 147 2.34 -9.46 28.91
CA ALA A 147 0.98 -9.97 29.09
C ALA A 147 0.11 -9.66 27.87
N ALA A 148 0.16 -8.41 27.39
CA ALA A 148 -0.56 -7.98 26.19
C ALA A 148 -0.18 -8.80 24.94
N LEU A 149 1.09 -9.16 24.79
CA LEU A 149 1.54 -10.01 23.68
C LEU A 149 0.93 -11.41 23.75
N ARG A 150 0.80 -12.01 24.94
CA ARG A 150 0.15 -13.32 25.09
C ARG A 150 -1.33 -13.24 24.73
N GLU A 151 -2.05 -12.27 25.31
CA GLU A 151 -3.46 -12.02 25.00
C GLU A 151 -3.66 -11.77 23.50
N TYR A 152 -2.76 -11.01 22.87
CA TYR A 152 -2.79 -10.77 21.44
C TYR A 152 -2.54 -12.04 20.62
N HIS A 153 -1.59 -12.89 21.03
CA HIS A 153 -1.36 -14.18 20.37
C HIS A 153 -2.59 -15.10 20.46
N ASP A 154 -3.25 -15.15 21.62
CA ASP A 154 -4.49 -15.91 21.81
C ASP A 154 -5.61 -15.37 20.90
N HIS A 155 -5.77 -14.04 20.84
CA HIS A 155 -6.69 -13.38 19.92
C HIS A 155 -6.41 -13.76 18.44
N LEU A 156 -5.15 -13.72 18.00
CA LEU A 156 -4.78 -14.11 16.64
C LEU A 156 -5.07 -15.59 16.36
N ASN A 157 -4.86 -16.47 17.35
CA ASN A 157 -5.12 -17.89 17.20
C ASN A 157 -6.62 -18.17 17.08
N VAL A 158 -7.45 -17.50 17.87
CA VAL A 158 -8.92 -17.56 17.73
C VAL A 158 -9.34 -17.13 16.33
N ARG A 159 -8.80 -16.03 15.81
CA ARG A 159 -9.12 -15.55 14.46
C ARG A 159 -8.73 -16.54 13.37
N ARG A 160 -7.56 -17.17 13.49
CA ARG A 160 -7.10 -18.21 12.56
C ARG A 160 -7.97 -19.47 12.59
N GLY A 161 -8.71 -19.69 13.69
CA GLY A 161 -9.65 -20.79 13.84
C GLY A 161 -11.04 -20.51 13.28
N LEU A 162 -11.35 -19.28 12.84
CA LEU A 162 -12.65 -18.96 12.26
C LEU A 162 -12.80 -19.59 10.86
N PRO A 163 -14.02 -20.02 10.49
CA PRO A 163 -14.34 -20.36 9.10
C PRO A 163 -13.91 -19.22 8.17
N ASN A 164 -13.30 -19.56 7.03
CA ASN A 164 -12.83 -18.62 6.01
C ASN A 164 -11.68 -17.68 6.47
N SER A 165 -10.98 -18.02 7.55
CA SER A 165 -9.75 -17.30 7.90
C SER A 165 -8.71 -17.44 6.80
N THR A 166 -8.17 -16.31 6.35
CA THR A 166 -7.03 -16.29 5.44
C THR A 166 -5.71 -16.40 6.19
N PRO A 167 -4.59 -16.80 5.54
CA PRO A 167 -3.28 -16.83 6.16
C PRO A 167 -2.81 -15.45 6.66
N LEU A 168 -3.31 -14.38 6.06
CA LEU A 168 -2.99 -12.99 6.39
C LEU A 168 -4.23 -12.31 6.98
N LEU A 169 -4.29 -12.30 8.31
CA LEU A 169 -5.42 -11.73 9.04
C LEU A 169 -5.65 -10.26 8.66
N ARG A 170 -6.93 -9.89 8.55
CA ARG A 170 -7.44 -8.55 8.27
C ARG A 170 -8.28 -8.09 9.45
N LEU A 171 -8.43 -6.78 9.63
CA LEU A 171 -9.47 -6.21 10.49
C LEU A 171 -10.86 -6.75 10.13
N LEU A 172 -11.67 -7.03 11.14
CA LEU A 172 -13.05 -7.49 11.05
C LEU A 172 -14.00 -6.42 11.61
N PRO A 173 -15.30 -6.47 11.29
CA PRO A 173 -16.29 -5.63 11.94
C PRO A 173 -16.21 -5.72 13.47
N GLY A 174 -16.03 -4.58 14.13
CA GLY A 174 -15.86 -4.47 15.58
C GLY A 174 -14.40 -4.23 16.00
N ASP A 175 -13.41 -4.53 15.17
CA ASP A 175 -12.01 -4.19 15.44
C ASP A 175 -11.79 -2.67 15.35
N GLU A 176 -10.91 -2.13 16.19
CA GLU A 176 -10.55 -0.72 16.15
C GLU A 176 -9.84 -0.38 14.84
N GLY A 177 -10.32 0.67 14.15
CA GLY A 177 -9.80 1.09 12.85
C GLY A 177 -10.45 0.39 11.65
N TYR A 178 -11.32 -0.60 11.83
CA TYR A 178 -11.99 -1.31 10.71
C TYR A 178 -12.78 -0.35 9.82
N VAL A 179 -13.67 0.44 10.42
CA VAL A 179 -14.54 1.38 9.69
C VAL A 179 -13.71 2.44 8.95
N ALA A 180 -12.65 2.94 9.59
CA ALA A 180 -11.77 3.92 8.98
C ALA A 180 -11.01 3.34 7.77
N TRP A 181 -10.52 2.10 7.88
CA TRP A 181 -9.86 1.43 6.77
C TRP A 181 -10.83 1.15 5.62
N LEU A 182 -12.02 0.64 5.91
CA LEU A 182 -13.06 0.37 4.91
C LEU A 182 -13.45 1.64 4.15
N ALA A 183 -13.75 2.73 4.88
CA ALA A 183 -14.11 4.01 4.28
C ALA A 183 -12.99 4.57 3.39
N ALA A 184 -11.73 4.39 3.79
CA ALA A 184 -10.59 4.83 3.00
C ALA A 184 -10.42 4.06 1.68
N LYS A 185 -10.67 2.75 1.68
CA LYS A 185 -10.67 1.94 0.44
C LYS A 185 -11.76 2.40 -0.52
N MET A 186 -12.99 2.54 -0.02
CA MET A 186 -14.12 3.05 -0.82
C MET A 186 -13.82 4.45 -1.38
N ASN A 187 -13.25 5.35 -0.57
CA ASN A 187 -12.90 6.68 -1.04
C ASN A 187 -11.79 6.66 -2.09
N PHE A 188 -10.81 5.78 -1.92
CA PHE A 188 -9.74 5.58 -2.91
C PHE A 188 -10.32 5.13 -4.26
N GLU A 189 -11.15 4.08 -4.27
CA GLU A 189 -11.81 3.60 -5.49
C GLU A 189 -12.66 4.68 -6.17
N GLN A 190 -13.50 5.38 -5.40
CA GLN A 190 -14.32 6.48 -5.91
C GLN A 190 -13.47 7.59 -6.54
N ARG A 191 -12.34 7.94 -5.92
CA ARG A 191 -11.43 8.94 -6.47
C ARG A 191 -10.79 8.48 -7.76
N ILE A 192 -10.29 7.24 -7.83
CA ILE A 192 -9.69 6.70 -9.05
C ILE A 192 -10.74 6.67 -10.18
N ALA A 193 -11.95 6.20 -9.90
CA ALA A 193 -13.03 6.16 -10.89
C ALA A 193 -13.45 7.56 -11.37
N ALA A 194 -13.52 8.55 -10.47
CA ALA A 194 -13.82 9.93 -10.84
C ALA A 194 -12.74 10.52 -11.75
N VAL A 195 -11.46 10.31 -11.44
CA VAL A 195 -10.34 10.81 -12.25
C VAL A 195 -10.36 10.23 -13.66
N LEU A 196 -10.58 8.93 -13.78
CA LEU A 196 -10.68 8.28 -15.08
C LEU A 196 -11.87 8.80 -15.89
N ARG A 197 -13.03 8.96 -15.24
CA ARG A 197 -14.23 9.51 -15.86
C ARG A 197 -13.99 10.93 -16.39
N ASP A 198 -13.50 11.82 -15.54
CA ASP A 198 -13.24 13.21 -15.89
C ASP A 198 -12.22 13.32 -17.03
N TYR A 199 -11.19 12.46 -17.02
CA TYR A 199 -10.16 12.43 -18.05
C TYR A 199 -10.71 12.01 -19.42
N PHE A 200 -11.52 10.95 -19.46
CA PHE A 200 -12.06 10.44 -20.74
C PHE A 200 -13.30 11.20 -21.23
N GLU A 201 -14.15 11.71 -20.34
CA GLU A 201 -15.33 12.50 -20.73
C GLU A 201 -14.95 13.94 -21.11
N GLY A 202 -13.86 14.48 -20.56
CA GLY A 202 -13.31 15.79 -20.93
C GLY A 202 -12.55 15.81 -22.26
N ALA A 203 -12.10 14.65 -22.74
CA ALA A 203 -11.42 14.47 -24.02
C ALA A 203 -12.43 14.26 -25.16
N ASP A 204 -13.12 15.34 -25.54
CA ASP A 204 -13.94 15.48 -26.76
C ASP A 204 -14.77 14.22 -27.13
N ALA A 205 -15.98 14.12 -26.57
CA ALA A 205 -16.97 13.06 -26.75
C ALA A 205 -17.47 12.83 -28.20
N THR A 206 -16.76 13.32 -29.21
CA THR A 206 -17.10 13.16 -30.63
C THR A 206 -16.27 12.08 -31.36
N THR A 207 -15.26 11.45 -30.74
CA THR A 207 -14.37 10.51 -31.46
C THR A 207 -14.16 9.13 -30.81
N LEU A 208 -14.92 8.75 -29.78
CA LEU A 208 -14.84 7.41 -29.19
C LEU A 208 -16.22 6.79 -28.99
N SER A 209 -16.93 6.54 -30.10
CA SER A 209 -18.00 5.53 -30.13
C SER A 209 -17.41 4.11 -30.31
N TYR A 210 -16.30 3.81 -29.62
CA TYR A 210 -15.74 2.47 -29.61
C TYR A 210 -16.23 1.79 -28.33
N ASP A 211 -17.22 0.91 -28.51
CA ASP A 211 -17.90 0.05 -27.55
C ASP A 211 -17.14 -0.19 -26.24
N PHE A 212 -17.28 0.74 -25.29
CA PHE A 212 -16.89 0.56 -23.88
C PHE A 212 -17.93 -0.29 -23.12
N ASP A 213 -18.83 -0.96 -23.84
CA ASP A 213 -19.78 -1.94 -23.30
C ASP A 213 -19.12 -3.31 -23.00
N ASN A 214 -17.85 -3.50 -23.37
CA ASN A 214 -17.08 -4.69 -23.00
C ASN A 214 -16.21 -4.43 -21.76
N GLY A 215 -16.88 -4.23 -20.62
CA GLY A 215 -16.43 -4.56 -19.27
C GLY A 215 -14.92 -4.48 -18.98
N LEU A 216 -14.36 -3.27 -18.94
CA LEU A 216 -13.18 -3.04 -18.10
C LEU A 216 -13.66 -3.12 -16.64
N ASP A 217 -13.57 -4.33 -16.08
CA ASP A 217 -13.71 -4.57 -14.65
C ASP A 217 -12.60 -3.80 -13.93
N LEU A 218 -12.92 -2.55 -13.57
CA LEU A 218 -12.10 -1.70 -12.72
C LEU A 218 -12.35 -2.02 -11.23
N SER A 219 -13.09 -3.09 -10.89
CA SER A 219 -12.95 -3.64 -9.55
C SER A 219 -11.47 -3.96 -9.40
N LEU A 220 -10.81 -3.37 -8.40
CA LEU A 220 -9.39 -3.58 -8.12
C LEU A 220 -9.14 -5.02 -7.58
N GLY A 221 -9.95 -6.00 -8.01
CA GLY A 221 -9.97 -7.35 -7.47
C GLY A 221 -10.39 -7.39 -6.01
N TRP A 222 -11.13 -6.39 -5.53
CA TRP A 222 -11.70 -6.44 -4.17
C TRP A 222 -12.88 -7.40 -4.11
N ASP A 223 -13.63 -7.56 -5.20
CA ASP A 223 -14.81 -8.43 -5.25
C ASP A 223 -14.43 -9.92 -5.25
N PHE A 224 -13.17 -10.27 -5.57
CA PHE A 224 -12.61 -11.61 -5.33
C PHE A 224 -12.39 -11.90 -3.84
N LEU A 225 -12.62 -10.93 -2.94
CA LEU A 225 -12.48 -11.08 -1.50
C LEU A 225 -13.82 -11.15 -0.75
N ASP A 226 -14.95 -10.94 -1.44
CA ASP A 226 -16.30 -11.08 -0.88
C ASP A 226 -16.88 -12.49 -1.09
N GLU A 227 -16.22 -13.36 -1.88
CA GLU A 227 -16.57 -14.79 -2.03
C GLU A 227 -15.79 -15.74 -1.09
N LEU A 228 -15.30 -15.25 0.07
CA LEU A 228 -14.72 -16.10 1.14
C LEU A 228 -15.19 -15.68 2.54
#